data_AF-A0A841IZL0-F1
#
_entry.id   AF-A0A841IZL0-F1
#
_cell.length_a   1.000
_cell.length_b   1.000
_cell.length_c   1.000
_cell.angle_alpha   90.00
_cell.angle_beta   90.00
_cell.angle_gamma   90.00
#
_symmetry.space_group_name_H-M   'P 1'
#
loop_
_entity.id
_entity.type
_entity.pdbx_description
1 polymer ?
#
loop_
_entity_poly.entity_id
_entity_poly.type
_entity_poly.pdbx_seq_one_letter_code
_entity_poly.pdbx_strand_id
1 'polypeptide(L)' 'MPETTSSSTIADPRFSPVVERLTSEFAAVHHEATVARCVDAARHGALEVTGRATPDLVERIARQHLQVLAMAFAERR' A
#
# COMPACT_ATOMS: atom_id res chain seq x y z
N MET A 1 -12.49 -30.44 -7.89
CA MET A 1 -11.84 -29.33 -8.60
C MET A 1 -11.53 -28.26 -7.57
N PRO A 2 -10.28 -27.78 -7.45
CA PRO A 2 -9.89 -26.86 -6.38
C PRO A 2 -10.55 -25.50 -6.61
N GLU A 3 -11.10 -24.95 -5.56
CA GLU A 3 -11.65 -23.61 -5.53
C GLU A 3 -10.51 -22.64 -5.83
N THR A 4 -10.67 -21.88 -6.90
CA THR A 4 -9.69 -20.90 -7.35
C THR A 4 -9.37 -19.97 -6.20
N THR A 5 -8.14 -20.04 -5.72
CA THR A 5 -7.45 -18.92 -5.10
C THR A 5 -7.46 -17.77 -6.11
N SER A 6 -8.55 -17.02 -6.15
CA SER A 6 -8.60 -15.69 -6.74
C SER A 6 -7.91 -14.74 -5.78
N SER A 7 -6.62 -14.98 -5.54
CA SER A 7 -5.69 -13.95 -5.07
C SER A 7 -5.37 -13.07 -6.28
N SER A 8 -6.39 -12.47 -6.87
CA SER A 8 -6.25 -11.39 -7.84
C SER A 8 -6.34 -10.07 -7.07
N THR A 9 -5.46 -9.93 -6.09
CA THR A 9 -5.06 -8.65 -5.51
C THR A 9 -4.09 -7.98 -6.49
N ILE A 10 -4.44 -7.92 -7.77
CA ILE A 10 -3.65 -7.27 -8.81
C ILE A 10 -4.28 -5.91 -8.97
N ALA A 11 -3.68 -4.94 -8.30
CA ALA A 11 -3.84 -3.50 -8.50
C ALA A 11 -5.25 -3.11 -8.95
N ASP A 12 -6.19 -3.09 -8.00
CA ASP A 12 -7.49 -2.48 -8.24
C ASP A 12 -7.25 -1.07 -8.83
N PRO A 13 -7.66 -0.82 -10.09
CA PRO A 13 -7.15 0.30 -10.91
C PRO A 13 -7.46 1.66 -10.29
N ARG A 14 -8.42 1.69 -9.37
CA ARG A 14 -8.78 2.83 -8.51
C ARG A 14 -7.60 3.33 -7.67
N PHE A 15 -6.67 2.45 -7.31
CA PHE A 15 -5.47 2.77 -6.52
C PHE A 15 -4.19 2.84 -7.36
N SER A 16 -4.23 2.53 -8.65
CA SER A 16 -3.07 2.68 -9.55
C SER A 16 -2.43 4.08 -9.47
N PRO A 17 -3.20 5.20 -9.54
CA PRO A 17 -2.62 6.53 -9.43
C PRO A 17 -2.11 6.86 -8.01
N VAL A 18 -2.57 6.12 -6.98
CA VAL A 18 -2.06 6.24 -5.60
C VAL A 18 -0.70 5.54 -5.49
N VAL A 19 -0.61 4.32 -6.05
CA VAL A 19 0.63 3.55 -6.09
C VAL A 19 1.71 4.29 -6.87
N GLU A 20 1.41 4.82 -8.06
CA GLU A 20 2.40 5.57 -8.86
C GLU A 20 2.93 6.81 -8.12
N ARG A 21 2.04 7.59 -7.48
CA ARG A 21 2.43 8.78 -6.71
C ARG A 21 3.32 8.42 -5.53
N LEU A 22 2.93 7.42 -4.73
CA LEU A 22 3.72 6.97 -3.59
C LEU A 22 5.04 6.33 -4.05
N THR A 23 5.04 5.56 -5.14
CA THR A 23 6.27 4.98 -5.69
C THR A 23 7.23 6.08 -6.12
N SER A 24 6.77 7.12 -6.82
CA SER A 24 7.64 8.23 -7.19
C SER A 24 8.15 9.02 -5.98
N GLU A 25 7.31 9.22 -4.95
CA GLU A 25 7.67 9.98 -3.74
C GLU A 25 8.68 9.21 -2.87
N PHE A 26 8.53 7.89 -2.77
CA PHE A 26 9.36 7.03 -1.94
C PHE A 26 10.39 6.22 -2.72
N ALA A 27 10.57 6.44 -4.04
CA ALA A 27 11.51 5.68 -4.87
C ALA A 27 12.96 5.70 -4.34
N ALA A 28 13.35 6.79 -3.66
CA ALA A 28 14.66 6.94 -3.05
C ALA A 28 14.84 6.13 -1.75
N VAL A 29 13.74 5.68 -1.14
CA VAL A 29 13.72 5.01 0.18
C VAL A 29 13.27 3.55 0.06
N HIS A 30 12.22 3.30 -0.72
CA HIS A 30 11.53 2.02 -0.84
C HIS A 30 11.38 1.62 -2.31
N HIS A 31 11.53 0.34 -2.60
CA HIS A 31 11.25 -0.19 -3.93
C HIS A 31 9.74 -0.21 -4.21
N GLU A 32 9.34 -0.12 -5.47
CA GLU A 32 7.92 -0.19 -5.91
C GLU A 32 7.16 -1.38 -5.31
N ALA A 33 7.81 -2.56 -5.21
CA ALA A 33 7.20 -3.75 -4.62
C ALA A 33 6.82 -3.54 -3.13
N THR A 34 7.61 -2.78 -2.38
CA THR A 34 7.31 -2.42 -0.99
C THR A 34 6.12 -1.46 -0.95
N VAL A 35 6.08 -0.45 -1.83
CA VAL A 35 4.98 0.51 -1.92
C VAL A 35 3.67 -0.20 -2.27
N ALA A 36 3.68 -1.08 -3.27
CA ALA A 36 2.51 -1.86 -3.66
C ALA A 36 1.97 -2.73 -2.51
N ARG A 37 2.85 -3.41 -1.76
CA ARG A 37 2.47 -4.17 -0.55
C ARG A 37 1.90 -3.26 0.54
N CYS A 38 2.46 -2.07 0.72
CA CYS A 38 1.99 -1.11 1.72
C CYS A 38 0.58 -0.60 1.39
N VAL A 39 0.34 -0.27 0.11
CA VAL A 39 -0.98 0.13 -0.39
C VAL A 39 -1.99 -1.01 -0.25
N ASP A 40 -1.58 -2.25 -0.51
CA ASP A 40 -2.45 -3.42 -0.32
C ASP A 40 -2.83 -3.62 1.16
N ALA A 41 -1.85 -3.58 2.06
CA ALA A 41 -2.07 -3.67 3.49
C ALA A 41 -2.95 -2.52 4.01
N ALA A 42 -2.74 -1.30 3.52
CA ALA A 42 -3.57 -0.14 3.81
C ALA A 42 -5.01 -0.31 3.32
N ARG A 43 -5.21 -0.87 2.12
CA ARG A 43 -6.54 -1.19 1.58
C ARG A 43 -7.25 -2.20 2.47
N HIS A 44 -6.56 -3.28 2.82
CA HIS A 44 -7.12 -4.34 3.65
C HIS A 44 -7.47 -3.81 5.04
N GLY A 45 -6.56 -3.07 5.69
CA GLY A 45 -6.81 -2.46 6.99
C GLY A 45 -7.96 -1.44 6.97
N ALA A 46 -8.05 -0.63 5.92
CA ALA A 46 -9.16 0.30 5.74
C ALA A 46 -10.50 -0.42 5.60
N LEU A 47 -10.56 -1.49 4.81
CA LEU A 47 -11.76 -2.31 4.63
C LEU A 47 -12.18 -2.99 5.93
N GLU A 48 -11.23 -3.58 6.66
CA GLU A 48 -11.51 -4.27 7.92
C GLU A 48 -11.97 -3.32 9.03
N VAL A 49 -11.36 -2.15 9.15
CA VAL A 49 -11.65 -1.21 10.25
C VAL A 49 -12.86 -0.33 9.96
N THR A 50 -12.98 0.18 8.72
CA THR A 50 -14.01 1.17 8.36
C THR A 50 -15.12 0.60 7.49
N GLY A 51 -14.98 -0.65 7.01
CA GLY A 51 -15.88 -1.25 6.03
C GLY A 51 -15.74 -0.67 4.62
N ARG A 52 -14.83 0.28 4.39
CA ARG A 52 -14.63 0.94 3.08
C ARG A 52 -13.16 1.25 2.83
N ALA A 53 -12.69 0.95 1.62
CA ALA A 53 -11.36 1.33 1.17
C ALA A 53 -11.46 2.39 0.07
N THR A 54 -11.54 3.67 0.47
CA THR A 54 -11.49 4.78 -0.48
C THR A 54 -10.03 5.10 -0.85
N PRO A 55 -9.75 5.54 -2.09
CA PRO A 55 -8.38 5.83 -2.52
C PRO A 55 -7.69 6.88 -1.66
N ASP A 56 -8.44 7.90 -1.19
CA ASP A 56 -7.91 8.95 -0.31
C ASP A 56 -7.47 8.40 1.06
N LEU A 57 -8.28 7.50 1.65
CA LEU A 57 -7.97 6.87 2.93
C LEU A 57 -6.78 5.91 2.80
N VAL A 58 -6.78 5.10 1.74
CA VAL A 58 -5.69 4.16 1.44
C VAL A 58 -4.38 4.90 1.18
N GLU A 59 -4.41 6.00 0.42
CA GLU A 59 -3.24 6.86 0.19
C GLU A 59 -2.68 7.39 1.51
N ARG A 60 -3.53 7.93 2.39
CA ARG A 60 -3.12 8.43 3.70
C ARG A 60 -2.49 7.36 4.57
N ILE A 61 -3.13 6.20 4.69
CA ILE A 61 -2.62 5.08 5.51
C ILE A 61 -1.30 4.58 4.93
N ALA A 62 -1.24 4.32 3.63
CA ALA A 62 -0.02 3.85 2.98
C ALA A 62 1.14 4.84 3.16
N ARG A 63 0.90 6.15 3.01
CA ARG A 63 1.91 7.20 3.23
C ARG A 63 2.43 7.19 4.68
N GLN A 64 1.54 7.03 5.67
CA GLN A 64 1.92 6.91 7.08
C GLN A 64 2.79 5.68 7.33
N HIS A 65 2.44 4.51 6.77
CA HIS A 65 3.23 3.30 6.90
C HIS A 65 4.61 3.45 6.25
N LEU A 66 4.70 4.05 5.07
CA LEU A 66 5.97 4.30 4.38
C LEU A 66 6.87 5.26 5.16
N GLN A 67 6.30 6.29 5.78
CA GLN A 67 7.02 7.20 6.68
C GLN A 67 7.56 6.49 7.92
N VAL A 68 6.75 5.66 8.57
CA VAL A 68 7.19 4.87 9.74
C VAL A 68 8.29 3.89 9.34
N LEU A 69 8.15 3.21 8.20
CA LEU A 69 9.20 2.34 7.67
C LEU A 69 10.48 3.14 7.38
N ALA A 70 10.37 4.32 6.76
CA ALA A 70 11.52 5.17 6.48
C ALA A 70 12.27 5.56 7.77
N MET A 71 11.54 5.94 8.84
CA MET A 71 12.14 6.25 10.14
C MET A 71 12.78 5.02 10.79
N ALA A 72 12.10 3.88 10.79
CA ALA A 72 12.62 2.64 11.36
C ALA A 72 13.88 2.13 10.64
N PHE A 73 13.98 2.35 9.32
CA PHE A 73 15.20 2.07 8.56
C PHE A 73 16.32 3.08 8.85
N ALA A 74 15.99 4.36 9.11
CA ALA A 74 16.97 5.39 9.46
C ALA A 74 17.63 5.14 10.83
N GLU A 75 16.89 4.62 11.82
CA GLU A 75 17.41 4.26 13.14
C GLU A 75 18.23 2.97 13.15
N ARG A 76 18.13 2.15 12.10
CA ARG A 76 18.85 0.87 12.00
C ARG A 76 20.18 0.97 11.24
N ARG A 77 20.59 2.18 10.84
CA ARG A 77 21.86 2.47 10.17
C ARG A 77 22.88 3.02 11.15
#